data_AF-A0A7W6H3M2-F1
#
_entry.id   AF-A0A7W6H3M2-F1
#
_cell.length_a   1.000
_cell.length_b   1.000
_cell.length_c   1.000
_cell.angle_alpha   90.00
_cell.angle_beta   90.00
_cell.angle_gamma   90.00
#
_symmetry.space_group_name_H-M   'P 1'
#
loop_
_entity.id
_entity.type
_entity.pdbx_description
1 polymer ?
#
loop_
_entity_poly.entity_id
_entity_poly.type
_entity_poly.pdbx_seq_one_letter_code
_entity_poly.pdbx_strand_id
1 'polypeptide(L)' 'MSEDKPTNPEIEAALEPEVAEARGIVRSSDELITLMISMLMTNNISAEAIISYLTVELGIAVERAEMLYKNVYNAGPFSI' A
#
# COMPACT_ATOMS: atom_id res chain seq x y z
N MET A 1 -22.98 18.83 -11.45
CA MET A 1 -21.85 17.99 -11.90
C MET A 1 -20.72 18.96 -12.17
N SER A 2 -19.65 18.94 -11.38
CA SER A 2 -18.48 19.78 -11.67
C SER A 2 -17.80 19.20 -12.91
N GLU A 3 -17.76 19.97 -13.99
CA GLU A 3 -16.87 19.66 -15.10
C GLU A 3 -15.43 19.67 -14.56
N ASP A 4 -14.80 18.50 -14.52
CA ASP A 4 -13.36 18.41 -14.36
C ASP A 4 -12.74 19.16 -15.54
N LYS A 5 -12.23 20.35 -15.27
CA LYS A 5 -11.40 21.05 -16.26
C LYS A 5 -10.17 20.18 -16.51
N PRO A 6 -9.78 19.92 -17.77
CA PRO A 6 -8.53 19.26 -18.04
C PRO A 6 -7.41 20.07 -17.39
N THR A 7 -6.63 19.43 -16.53
CA THR A 7 -5.47 20.05 -15.87
C THR A 7 -4.54 20.57 -16.96
N ASN A 8 -4.06 21.82 -16.82
CA ASN A 8 -3.15 22.41 -17.79
C ASN A 8 -1.90 21.49 -17.91
N PRO A 9 -1.50 21.05 -19.12
CA PRO A 9 -0.33 20.19 -19.31
C PRO A 9 0.97 20.72 -18.66
N GLU A 10 1.10 22.04 -18.53
CA GLU A 10 2.24 22.68 -17.85
C GLU A 10 2.22 22.44 -16.33
N ILE A 11 1.03 22.36 -15.73
CA ILE A 11 0.84 22.04 -14.30
C ILE A 11 1.12 20.56 -14.06
N GLU A 12 0.67 19.67 -14.95
CA GLU A 12 0.98 18.24 -14.84
C GLU A 12 2.49 17.99 -14.93
N ALA A 13 3.18 18.59 -15.90
CA ALA A 13 4.62 18.48 -16.04
C ALA A 13 5.40 19.04 -14.83
N ALA A 14 4.88 20.08 -14.16
CA ALA A 14 5.48 20.62 -12.94
C ALA A 14 5.26 19.73 -11.71
N LEU A 15 4.15 18.99 -11.65
CA LEU A 15 3.82 18.09 -10.54
C LEU A 15 4.43 16.69 -10.69
N GLU A 16 4.83 16.28 -11.89
CA GLU A 16 5.41 14.95 -12.14
C GLU A 16 6.58 14.57 -11.21
N PRO A 17 7.54 15.46 -10.88
CA PRO A 17 8.61 15.14 -9.93
C PRO A 17 8.10 14.81 -8.53
N GLU A 18 7.15 15.60 -8.02
CA GLU A 18 6.54 15.39 -6.69
C GLU A 18 5.70 14.11 -6.67
N VAL A 19 4.97 13.86 -7.76
CA VAL A 19 4.20 12.63 -7.95
C VAL A 19 5.12 11.40 -8.01
N ALA A 20 6.26 11.49 -8.70
CA ALA A 20 7.24 10.41 -8.78
C ALA A 20 7.89 10.14 -7.41
N GLU A 21 8.24 11.18 -6.65
CA GLU A 21 8.75 11.07 -5.28
C GLU A 21 7.71 10.41 -4.35
N ALA A 22 6.45 10.87 -4.40
CA ALA A 22 5.36 10.29 -3.64
C ALA A 22 5.14 8.80 -3.98
N ARG A 23 5.21 8.43 -5.27
CA ARG A 23 5.15 7.02 -5.71
C ARG A 23 6.30 6.21 -5.13
N GLY A 24 7.51 6.77 -5.06
CA GLY A 24 8.67 6.13 -4.44
C GLY A 24 8.49 5.85 -2.95
N ILE A 25 7.93 6.82 -2.22
CA ILE A 25 7.59 6.67 -0.79
C ILE A 25 6.54 5.58 -0.60
N VAL A 26 5.47 5.60 -1.39
CA VAL A 26 4.40 4.59 -1.32
C VAL A 26 4.96 3.19 -1.57
N ARG A 27 5.78 3.01 -2.62
CA ARG A 27 6.41 1.71 -2.91
C ARG A 27 7.28 1.21 -1.77
N SER A 28 8.12 2.07 -1.20
CA SER A 28 9.00 1.71 -0.08
C SER A 28 8.18 1.31 1.16
N SER A 29 7.05 1.99 1.40
CA SER A 29 6.12 1.60 2.47
C SER A 29 5.45 0.26 2.21
N ASP A 30 5.06 -0.06 0.97
CA ASP A 30 4.47 -1.35 0.62
C ASP A 30 5.45 -2.50 0.89
N GLU A 31 6.73 -2.33 0.56
CA GLU A 31 7.77 -3.34 0.81
C GLU A 31 7.92 -3.63 2.33
N LEU A 32 7.94 -2.58 3.16
CA LEU A 32 7.99 -2.72 4.62
C LEU A 32 6.72 -3.37 5.20
N ILE A 33 5.55 -2.97 4.70
CA ILE A 33 4.26 -3.52 5.13
C ILE A 33 4.18 -5.01 4.75
N THR A 34 4.61 -5.38 3.55
CA THR A 34 4.66 -6.77 3.09
C THR A 34 5.60 -7.63 3.95
N LEU A 35 6.77 -7.12 4.34
CA LEU A 35 7.66 -7.81 5.28
C LEU A 35 6.96 -8.06 6.64
N MET A 36 6.31 -7.02 7.17
CA MET A 36 5.61 -7.10 8.44
C MET A 36 4.45 -8.10 8.39
N ILE A 37 3.63 -8.08 7.34
CA ILE A 37 2.55 -9.06 7.13
C ILE A 37 3.14 -10.48 7.12
N SER A 38 4.25 -10.71 6.42
CA SER A 38 4.92 -12.01 6.37
C SER A 38 5.35 -12.49 7.76
N MET A 39 5.91 -11.60 8.58
CA MET A 39 6.28 -11.90 9.96
C MET A 39 5.06 -12.23 10.83
N LEU A 40 3.97 -11.46 10.72
CA LEU A 40 2.73 -11.70 11.48
C LEU A 40 2.08 -13.03 11.10
N MET A 41 2.07 -13.37 9.80
CA MET A 41 1.59 -14.67 9.32
C MET A 41 2.44 -15.82 9.84
N THR A 42 3.77 -15.66 9.90
CA THR A 42 4.69 -16.67 10.47
C THR A 42 4.40 -16.93 11.96
N ASN A 43 3.89 -15.92 12.66
CA ASN A 43 3.46 -16.04 14.06
C ASN A 43 2.01 -16.53 14.21
N ASN A 44 1.39 -17.07 13.14
CA ASN A 44 0.01 -17.56 13.11
C ASN A 44 -1.04 -16.51 13.52
N ILE A 45 -0.75 -15.22 13.32
CA ILE A 45 -1.74 -14.16 13.53
C ILE A 45 -2.81 -14.25 12.44
N SER A 46 -4.09 -14.09 12.83
CA SER A 46 -5.20 -14.19 11.89
C SER A 46 -5.19 -13.05 10.86
N ALA A 47 -5.69 -13.34 9.66
CA ALA A 47 -5.84 -12.35 8.60
C ALA A 47 -6.60 -11.09 9.06
N GLU A 48 -7.69 -11.29 9.81
CA GLU A 48 -8.51 -10.21 10.37
C GLU A 48 -7.71 -9.31 11.32
N ALA A 49 -6.91 -9.90 12.22
CA ALA A 49 -6.08 -9.13 13.14
C ALA A 49 -4.97 -8.35 12.41
N ILE A 50 -4.36 -8.95 11.38
CA ILE A 50 -3.36 -8.26 10.55
C ILE A 50 -4.00 -7.06 9.84
N ILE A 51 -5.12 -7.26 9.16
CA ILE A 51 -5.81 -6.18 8.41
C ILE A 51 -6.30 -5.09 9.38
N SER A 52 -6.82 -5.47 10.55
CA SER A 52 -7.23 -4.51 11.58
C SER A 52 -6.04 -3.68 12.08
N TYR A 53 -4.89 -4.29 12.34
CA TYR A 53 -3.68 -3.56 12.74
C TYR A 53 -3.23 -2.56 11.66
N LEU A 54 -3.17 -2.97 10.40
CA LEU A 54 -2.78 -2.10 9.29
C LEU A 54 -3.71 -0.88 9.15
N THR A 55 -5.00 -1.08 9.36
CA THR A 55 -6.01 -0.03 9.16
C THR A 55 -6.12 0.91 10.35
N VAL A 56 -6.14 0.37 11.57
CA VAL A 56 -6.36 1.15 12.79
C VAL A 56 -5.07 1.80 13.28
N GLU A 57 -3.97 1.05 13.35
CA GLU A 57 -2.72 1.53 13.95
C GLU A 57 -1.86 2.27 12.92
N LEU A 58 -1.81 1.78 11.68
CA LEU A 58 -0.97 2.37 10.63
C LEU A 58 -1.72 3.31 9.68
N GLY A 59 -3.05 3.44 9.84
CA GLY A 59 -3.88 4.33 9.02
C GLY A 59 -3.92 3.94 7.54
N ILE A 60 -3.63 2.69 7.19
CA ILE A 60 -3.66 2.22 5.81
C ILE A 60 -5.12 2.03 5.39
N ALA A 61 -5.51 2.55 4.23
CA ALA A 61 -6.84 2.32 3.68
C ALA A 61 -7.16 0.82 3.57
N VAL A 62 -8.39 0.43 3.93
CA VAL A 62 -8.84 -0.98 4.02
C VAL A 62 -8.52 -1.77 2.74
N GLU A 63 -8.87 -1.22 1.57
CA GLU A 63 -8.63 -1.88 0.28
C GLU A 63 -7.14 -2.14 0.03
N ARG A 64 -6.27 -1.19 0.39
CA ARG A 64 -4.82 -1.34 0.27
C ARG A 64 -4.28 -2.38 1.25
N ALA A 65 -4.74 -2.37 2.49
CA ALA A 65 -4.35 -3.36 3.50
C ALA A 65 -4.71 -4.79 3.06
N GLU A 66 -5.93 -5.00 2.55
CA GLU A 66 -6.36 -6.29 2.01
C GLU A 66 -5.53 -6.72 0.79
N MET A 67 -5.26 -5.80 -0.14
CA MET A 67 -4.45 -6.08 -1.32
C MET A 67 -3.03 -6.53 -0.92
N LEU A 68 -2.39 -5.80 -0.01
CA LEU A 68 -1.05 -6.15 0.48
C LEU A 68 -1.06 -7.51 1.19
N TYR A 69 -2.05 -7.78 2.04
CA TYR A 69 -2.23 -9.08 2.67
C TYR A 69 -2.39 -10.21 1.64
N LYS A 70 -3.27 -10.03 0.65
CA LYS A 70 -3.49 -11.01 -0.43
C LYS A 70 -2.21 -11.27 -1.23
N ASN A 71 -1.42 -10.23 -1.52
CA ASN A 71 -0.15 -10.37 -2.22
C ASN A 71 0.82 -11.26 -1.43
N VAL A 72 0.96 -11.04 -0.12
CA VAL A 72 1.81 -11.88 0.74
C VAL A 72 1.27 -13.31 0.83
N TYR A 73 -0.03 -13.46 1.06
CA TYR A 73 -0.68 -14.76 1.19
C TYR A 73 -0.52 -15.61 -0.09
N ASN A 74 -0.73 -15.00 -1.26
CA ASN A 74 -0.63 -15.67 -2.55
C ASN A 74 0.82 -15.95 -2.98
N ALA A 75 1.79 -15.14 -2.53
CA ALA A 75 3.20 -15.43 -2.70
C ALA A 75 3.64 -16.69 -1.91
N GLY A 76 2.81 -17.14 -0.97
CA GLY A 76 3.07 -18.28 -0.10
C GLY A 76 4.07 -17.94 1.01
N PRO A 77 4.12 -18.73 2.09
CA PRO A 77 5.16 -18.58 3.10
C PRO A 77 6.48 -19.03 2.48
N PHE A 78 7.28 -18.06 2.03
CA PHE A 78 8.69 -18.17 1.64
C PHE A 78 9.00 -18.92 0.32
N SER A 79 9.20 -18.15 -0.75
CA SER A 79 10.26 -18.45 -1.73
C SER A 79 11.51 -17.64 -1.36
N ILE A 80 12.14 -17.97 -0.23
CA ILE A 80 13.51 -17.53 0.13
C ILE A 80 14.33 -18.79 0.35
#